data_AF-A0A1I5LBI0-F1
#
_entry.id   AF-A0A1I5LBI0-F1
#
_cell.length_a   1.000
_cell.length_b   1.000
_cell.length_c   1.000
_cell.angle_alpha   90.00
_cell.angle_beta   90.00
_cell.angle_gamma   90.00
#
_symmetry.space_group_name_H-M   'P 1'
#
loop_
_entity.id
_entity.type
_entity.pdbx_description
1 polymer ?
#
loop_
_entity_poly.entity_id
_entity_poly.type
_entity_poly.pdbx_seq_one_letter_code
_entity_poly.pdbx_strand_id
1 'polypeptide(L)'
;GDVSIGTQGDLAINEALATRGNVFLNISGKTTQDANGNITADGLALKGGNFDLRNASNWVGDIASRAKDVSFVNRADVTVGTLTETALDGTRLDQIVGIGNTGKVQVVTTTGNIILTENVSTTSNAADAIVLNAGQSASAGVAAGGDVKADAGVTVSTGAGGRAVIYTGSLAGSTGMVDVVGSGSGNFRYNSDEQQSNFGRALGNTGVHAVYREQPVLVVSTNGATTQTKVFDGQTTFNGGGIAGYDANGLWNGDTKPMLGNPLYSVGTQGPGSHLINIGGLADLGYLIVSSPANANLTVTPSVDYDAVRQSVADATRVGAEVSSPHAPELNPAQPKPANWSDYGVEDGGLLLVDQGGTRASGNTGDSDSAAQAEDTASERELAGNVCSDGGVSEGGACAAYPPQTVFVVRGGVRLPSLAMRP
;
A
#
# COMPACT_ATOMS: atom_id res chain seq x y z
N GLY A 1 -24.91 -50.83 -2.37
CA GLY A 1 -24.33 -51.38 -3.60
C GLY A 1 -24.36 -50.30 -4.64
N ASP A 2 -23.61 -50.47 -5.71
CA ASP A 2 -23.50 -49.42 -6.73
C ASP A 2 -24.83 -49.23 -7.48
N VAL A 3 -25.06 -48.00 -7.93
CA VAL A 3 -26.22 -47.60 -8.71
C VAL A 3 -25.74 -47.04 -10.04
N SER A 4 -26.22 -47.59 -11.15
CA SER A 4 -25.91 -47.10 -12.49
C SER A 4 -27.18 -46.63 -13.19
N ILE A 5 -27.18 -45.39 -13.66
CA ILE A 5 -28.29 -44.76 -14.38
C ILE A 5 -27.77 -44.30 -15.73
N GLY A 6 -28.35 -44.85 -16.80
CA GLY A 6 -28.02 -44.50 -18.17
C GLY A 6 -29.24 -43.98 -18.94
N THR A 7 -29.13 -42.82 -19.59
CA THR A 7 -30.17 -42.34 -20.51
C THR A 7 -29.58 -41.46 -21.61
N GLN A 8 -30.22 -41.49 -22.79
CA GLN A 8 -29.88 -40.62 -23.92
C GLN A 8 -30.50 -39.22 -23.77
N GLY A 9 -31.48 -39.06 -22.88
CA GLY A 9 -32.15 -37.79 -22.62
C GLY A 9 -31.65 -37.12 -21.35
N ASP A 10 -32.48 -36.22 -20.82
CA ASP A 10 -32.24 -35.53 -19.56
C ASP A 10 -32.56 -36.43 -18.35
N LEU A 11 -31.95 -36.12 -17.21
CA LEU A 11 -32.24 -36.76 -15.93
C LEU A 11 -32.56 -35.68 -14.89
N ALA A 12 -33.77 -35.71 -14.34
CA ALA A 12 -34.13 -34.89 -13.19
C ALA A 12 -34.06 -35.76 -11.92
N ILE A 13 -33.26 -35.35 -10.95
CA ILE A 13 -33.19 -35.94 -9.63
C ILE A 13 -34.04 -35.05 -8.71
N ASN A 14 -35.28 -35.47 -8.48
CA ASN A 14 -36.25 -34.71 -7.69
C ASN A 14 -36.49 -35.29 -6.29
N GLU A 15 -35.83 -36.40 -6.00
CA GLU A 15 -35.85 -37.09 -4.71
C GLU A 15 -34.45 -37.61 -4.43
N ALA A 16 -34.15 -37.83 -3.15
CA ALA A 16 -32.83 -38.22 -2.72
C ALA A 16 -32.35 -39.51 -3.40
N LEU A 17 -31.18 -39.45 -4.03
CA LEU A 17 -30.48 -40.63 -4.55
C LEU A 17 -29.46 -41.08 -3.51
N ALA A 18 -29.85 -42.02 -2.66
CA ALA A 18 -29.03 -42.47 -1.53
C ALA A 18 -28.57 -43.93 -1.68
N THR A 19 -27.26 -44.14 -1.58
CA THR A 19 -26.64 -45.47 -1.52
C THR A 19 -25.38 -45.43 -0.65
N ARG A 20 -24.90 -46.62 -0.25
CA ARG A 20 -23.61 -46.84 0.44
C ARG A 20 -22.52 -47.36 -0.52
N GLY A 21 -22.66 -47.02 -1.79
CA GLY A 21 -21.75 -47.44 -2.85
C GLY A 21 -21.60 -46.30 -3.83
N ASN A 22 -21.14 -46.60 -5.04
CA ASN A 22 -20.92 -45.59 -6.07
C ASN A 22 -22.20 -45.35 -6.89
N VAL A 23 -22.35 -44.12 -7.35
CA VAL A 23 -23.38 -43.73 -8.32
C VAL A 23 -22.68 -43.44 -9.65
N PHE A 24 -23.08 -44.13 -10.71
CA PHE A 24 -22.63 -43.92 -12.08
C PHE A 24 -23.76 -43.28 -12.88
N LEU A 25 -23.56 -42.04 -13.33
CA LEU A 25 -24.49 -41.31 -14.18
C LEU A 25 -23.93 -41.24 -15.60
N ASN A 26 -24.47 -42.05 -16.51
CA ASN A 26 -24.13 -42.05 -17.92
C ASN A 26 -25.26 -41.39 -18.73
N ILE A 27 -25.27 -40.07 -18.74
CA ILE A 27 -26.40 -39.24 -19.18
C ILE A 27 -25.96 -38.45 -20.40
N SER A 28 -26.58 -38.62 -21.56
CA SER A 28 -26.22 -37.83 -22.75
C SER A 28 -26.78 -36.41 -22.72
N GLY A 29 -27.93 -36.21 -22.07
CA GLY A 29 -28.60 -34.92 -21.91
C GLY A 29 -28.08 -34.10 -20.70
N LYS A 30 -28.94 -33.27 -20.13
CA LYS A 30 -28.67 -32.51 -18.91
C LYS A 30 -29.19 -33.28 -17.69
N THR A 31 -28.37 -33.37 -16.64
CA THR A 31 -28.81 -33.75 -15.30
C THR A 31 -29.03 -32.53 -14.42
N THR A 32 -30.15 -32.46 -13.73
CA THR A 32 -30.48 -31.40 -12.76
C THR A 32 -30.94 -31.99 -11.44
N GLN A 33 -30.70 -31.27 -10.35
CA GLN A 33 -31.28 -31.54 -9.03
C GLN A 33 -32.27 -30.44 -8.64
N ASP A 34 -33.30 -30.82 -7.87
CA ASP A 34 -34.08 -29.88 -7.08
C ASP A 34 -33.62 -29.86 -5.61
N ALA A 35 -34.42 -29.24 -4.74
CA ALA A 35 -34.12 -29.12 -3.31
C ALA A 35 -34.08 -30.47 -2.56
N ASN A 36 -34.85 -31.46 -3.02
CA ASN A 36 -34.94 -32.79 -2.41
C ASN A 36 -34.02 -33.81 -3.10
N GLY A 37 -33.53 -33.49 -4.31
CA GLY A 37 -32.70 -34.34 -5.14
C GLY A 37 -31.24 -34.51 -4.73
N ASN A 38 -30.92 -34.52 -3.43
CA ASN A 38 -29.53 -34.67 -2.99
C ASN A 38 -29.00 -36.09 -3.28
N ILE A 39 -27.70 -36.18 -3.59
CA ILE A 39 -26.99 -37.46 -3.79
C ILE A 39 -26.20 -37.78 -2.53
N THR A 40 -26.41 -38.97 -1.97
CA THR A 40 -25.58 -39.52 -0.90
C THR A 40 -24.98 -40.82 -1.39
N ALA A 41 -23.65 -40.86 -1.54
CA ALA A 41 -22.93 -41.99 -2.12
C ALA A 41 -21.48 -42.04 -1.62
N ASP A 42 -20.82 -43.19 -1.74
CA ASP A 42 -19.38 -43.27 -1.49
C ASP A 42 -18.61 -42.58 -2.64
N GLY A 43 -19.09 -42.74 -3.88
CA GLY A 43 -18.53 -42.09 -5.06
C GLY A 43 -19.59 -41.67 -6.08
N LEU A 44 -19.26 -40.66 -6.90
CA LEU A 44 -20.09 -40.16 -8.00
C LEU A 44 -19.27 -40.06 -9.28
N ALA A 45 -19.62 -40.87 -10.27
CA ALA A 45 -19.00 -40.89 -11.58
C ALA A 45 -19.95 -40.27 -12.61
N LEU A 46 -19.49 -39.22 -13.31
CA LEU A 46 -20.29 -38.44 -14.25
C LEU A 46 -19.78 -38.60 -15.68
N LYS A 47 -20.62 -39.05 -16.61
CA LYS A 47 -20.23 -39.31 -18.01
C LYS A 47 -21.29 -38.79 -18.98
N GLY A 48 -20.82 -38.20 -20.08
CA GLY A 48 -21.67 -37.78 -21.20
C GLY A 48 -21.91 -36.27 -21.24
N GLY A 49 -23.15 -35.86 -20.95
CA GLY A 49 -23.69 -34.52 -21.12
C GLY A 49 -23.37 -33.57 -19.98
N ASN A 50 -24.33 -32.69 -19.65
CA ASN A 50 -24.14 -31.61 -18.68
C ASN A 50 -24.70 -32.00 -17.31
N PHE A 51 -24.01 -31.67 -16.22
CA PHE A 51 -24.44 -31.97 -14.85
C PHE A 51 -24.53 -30.70 -14.02
N ASP A 52 -25.74 -30.40 -13.57
CA ASP A 52 -26.09 -29.28 -12.70
C ASP A 52 -26.56 -29.83 -11.35
N LEU A 53 -25.58 -30.15 -10.51
CA LEU A 53 -25.71 -30.90 -9.26
C LEU A 53 -25.35 -30.02 -8.06
N ARG A 54 -26.08 -28.91 -7.90
CA ARG A 54 -25.76 -27.84 -6.95
C ARG A 54 -26.44 -27.96 -5.59
N ASN A 55 -27.09 -29.09 -5.29
CA ASN A 55 -27.72 -29.28 -3.99
C ASN A 55 -26.65 -29.31 -2.87
N ALA A 56 -26.71 -28.34 -1.96
CA ALA A 56 -25.74 -28.20 -0.86
C ALA A 56 -25.73 -29.37 0.14
N SER A 57 -26.74 -30.26 0.08
CA SER A 57 -26.85 -31.46 0.90
C SER A 57 -26.29 -32.71 0.22
N ASN A 58 -25.73 -32.61 -0.99
CA ASN A 58 -24.97 -33.71 -1.57
C ASN A 58 -23.85 -34.14 -0.60
N TRP A 59 -23.66 -35.44 -0.48
CA TRP A 59 -22.63 -36.04 0.36
C TRP A 59 -22.01 -37.21 -0.40
N VAL A 60 -20.94 -36.90 -1.10
CA VAL A 60 -20.16 -37.85 -1.91
C VAL A 60 -18.72 -37.85 -1.40
N GLY A 61 -18.14 -39.03 -1.21
CA GLY A 61 -16.73 -39.19 -0.85
C GLY A 61 -15.79 -38.90 -2.02
N ASP A 62 -15.99 -39.60 -3.15
CA ASP A 62 -15.16 -39.50 -4.34
C ASP A 62 -15.94 -38.98 -5.56
N ILE A 63 -15.31 -38.16 -6.39
CA ILE A 63 -15.85 -37.71 -7.68
C ILE A 63 -14.88 -38.01 -8.81
N ALA A 64 -15.43 -38.49 -9.92
CA ALA A 64 -14.70 -38.65 -11.17
C ALA A 64 -15.61 -38.27 -12.35
N SER A 65 -15.07 -37.65 -13.41
CA SER A 65 -15.91 -37.15 -14.51
C SER A 65 -15.26 -37.23 -15.89
N ARG A 66 -16.08 -37.58 -16.89
CA ARG A 66 -15.83 -37.45 -18.34
C ARG A 66 -17.09 -36.89 -19.01
N ALA A 67 -17.53 -35.74 -18.51
CA ALA A 67 -18.75 -35.06 -18.92
C ALA A 67 -18.46 -33.82 -19.78
N LYS A 68 -19.51 -33.13 -20.21
CA LYS A 68 -19.40 -31.76 -20.76
C LYS A 68 -19.25 -30.77 -19.62
N ASP A 69 -20.28 -29.98 -19.31
CA ASP A 69 -20.25 -29.06 -18.18
C ASP A 69 -20.58 -29.81 -16.89
N VAL A 70 -19.85 -29.55 -15.81
CA VAL A 70 -20.16 -30.02 -14.45
C VAL A 70 -20.20 -28.83 -13.52
N SER A 71 -21.25 -28.76 -12.72
CA SER A 71 -21.34 -27.91 -11.54
C SER A 71 -21.84 -28.75 -10.39
N PHE A 72 -20.93 -29.08 -9.49
CA PHE A 72 -21.17 -29.96 -8.37
C PHE A 72 -20.86 -29.26 -7.06
N VAL A 73 -21.83 -29.29 -6.15
CA VAL A 73 -21.66 -28.84 -4.76
C VAL A 73 -21.72 -30.08 -3.88
N ASN A 74 -20.80 -30.21 -2.94
CA ASN A 74 -20.78 -31.22 -1.88
C ASN A 74 -20.81 -30.53 -0.52
N ARG A 75 -21.37 -31.19 0.49
CA ARG A 75 -21.46 -30.63 1.83
C ARG A 75 -20.12 -30.62 2.57
N ALA A 76 -19.35 -31.68 2.40
CA ALA A 76 -18.14 -31.99 3.16
C ALA A 76 -16.97 -32.27 2.19
N ASP A 77 -15.89 -32.81 2.74
CA ASP A 77 -14.73 -33.27 1.96
C ASP A 77 -15.14 -34.10 0.74
N VAL A 78 -14.49 -33.83 -0.39
CA VAL A 78 -14.61 -34.64 -1.62
C VAL A 78 -13.23 -34.90 -2.21
N THR A 79 -13.02 -36.11 -2.71
CA THR A 79 -11.78 -36.51 -3.38
C THR A 79 -12.03 -36.62 -4.88
N VAL A 80 -11.23 -35.93 -5.71
CA VAL A 80 -11.13 -36.22 -7.14
C VAL A 80 -10.26 -37.47 -7.29
N GLY A 81 -10.89 -38.60 -7.63
CA GLY A 81 -10.26 -39.91 -7.59
C GLY A 81 -10.62 -40.81 -8.77
N THR A 82 -10.52 -42.13 -8.56
CA THR A 82 -10.82 -43.15 -9.57
C THR A 82 -12.05 -43.95 -9.18
N LEU A 83 -13.07 -43.98 -10.04
CA LEU A 83 -14.30 -44.75 -9.85
C LEU A 83 -14.45 -45.81 -10.93
N THR A 84 -14.66 -47.06 -10.50
CA THR A 84 -14.73 -48.23 -11.38
C THR A 84 -16.11 -48.85 -11.30
N GLU A 85 -16.83 -48.84 -12.43
CA GLU A 85 -18.13 -49.50 -12.54
C GLU A 85 -17.92 -51.00 -12.76
N THR A 86 -18.58 -51.83 -11.95
CA THR A 86 -18.42 -53.28 -12.00
C THR A 86 -19.78 -53.96 -12.13
N ALA A 87 -19.88 -54.96 -13.00
CA ALA A 87 -21.04 -55.83 -13.13
C ALA A 87 -21.19 -56.75 -11.90
N LEU A 88 -22.36 -57.38 -11.78
CA LEU A 88 -22.65 -58.30 -10.67
C LEU A 88 -21.71 -59.52 -10.62
N ASP A 89 -21.14 -59.91 -11.75
CA ASP A 89 -20.19 -61.03 -11.85
C ASP A 89 -18.73 -60.63 -11.57
N GLY A 90 -18.49 -59.35 -11.20
CA GLY A 90 -17.15 -58.81 -10.95
C GLY A 90 -16.44 -58.28 -12.20
N THR A 91 -17.07 -58.31 -13.37
CA THR A 91 -16.49 -57.76 -14.61
C THR A 91 -16.48 -56.23 -14.57
N ARG A 92 -15.34 -55.62 -14.87
CA ARG A 92 -15.22 -54.15 -15.00
C ARG A 92 -15.95 -53.65 -16.26
N LEU A 93 -16.92 -52.77 -16.08
CA LEU A 93 -17.71 -52.15 -17.15
C LEU A 93 -17.11 -50.83 -17.63
N ASP A 94 -16.69 -49.97 -16.69
CA ASP A 94 -16.07 -48.69 -16.99
C ASP A 94 -15.11 -48.28 -15.87
N GLN A 95 -14.22 -47.34 -16.16
CA GLN A 95 -13.38 -46.70 -15.16
C GLN A 95 -13.14 -45.25 -15.55
N ILE A 96 -13.44 -44.35 -14.62
CA ILE A 96 -13.18 -42.93 -14.77
C ILE A 96 -12.13 -42.53 -13.74
N VAL A 97 -11.06 -41.91 -14.22
CA VAL A 97 -9.89 -41.48 -13.45
C VAL A 97 -9.85 -39.95 -13.47
N GLY A 98 -9.98 -39.33 -12.31
CA GLY A 98 -10.00 -37.88 -12.16
C GLY A 98 -11.16 -37.19 -12.87
N ILE A 99 -10.93 -35.95 -13.28
CA ILE A 99 -11.89 -35.15 -14.05
C ILE A 99 -11.26 -34.82 -15.40
N GLY A 100 -11.92 -35.21 -16.48
CA GLY A 100 -11.49 -35.00 -17.87
C GLY A 100 -12.68 -34.60 -18.73
N ASN A 101 -13.11 -33.35 -18.59
CA ASN A 101 -14.33 -32.85 -19.18
C ASN A 101 -14.09 -32.12 -20.50
N THR A 102 -15.12 -31.96 -21.32
CA THR A 102 -15.03 -31.10 -22.51
C THR A 102 -15.57 -29.69 -22.27
N GLY A 103 -16.41 -29.52 -21.25
CA GLY A 103 -17.01 -28.27 -20.83
C GLY A 103 -16.44 -27.74 -19.51
N LYS A 104 -17.08 -26.72 -18.93
CA LYS A 104 -16.64 -26.12 -17.67
C LYS A 104 -16.71 -27.12 -16.52
N VAL A 105 -15.81 -27.00 -15.56
CA VAL A 105 -15.78 -27.81 -14.34
C VAL A 105 -15.89 -26.89 -13.14
N GLN A 106 -16.93 -27.06 -12.35
CA GLN A 106 -17.07 -26.42 -11.05
C GLN A 106 -17.28 -27.50 -9.99
N VAL A 107 -16.36 -27.58 -9.03
CA VAL A 107 -16.47 -28.46 -7.86
C VAL A 107 -16.34 -27.58 -6.62
N VAL A 108 -17.35 -27.65 -5.76
CA VAL A 108 -17.46 -26.82 -4.58
C VAL A 108 -17.73 -27.71 -3.38
N THR A 109 -17.07 -27.44 -2.26
CA THR A 109 -17.50 -27.94 -0.95
C THR A 109 -18.06 -26.78 -0.14
N THR A 110 -19.21 -26.94 0.50
CA THR A 110 -19.76 -25.87 1.38
C THR A 110 -18.92 -25.75 2.64
N THR A 111 -18.51 -26.89 3.18
CA THR A 111 -17.50 -27.07 4.23
C THR A 111 -16.55 -28.20 3.84
N GLY A 112 -15.34 -28.21 4.36
CA GLY A 112 -14.38 -29.28 4.11
C GLY A 112 -13.55 -29.11 2.84
N ASN A 113 -12.71 -30.11 2.58
CA ASN A 113 -11.63 -30.04 1.60
C ASN A 113 -12.04 -30.50 0.20
N ILE A 114 -11.30 -30.06 -0.82
CA ILE A 114 -11.24 -30.74 -2.11
C ILE A 114 -9.86 -31.40 -2.19
N ILE A 115 -9.82 -32.72 -2.31
CA ILE A 115 -8.58 -33.50 -2.35
C ILE A 115 -8.38 -33.99 -3.77
N LEU A 116 -7.28 -33.63 -4.41
CA LEU A 116 -6.95 -34.04 -5.77
C LEU A 116 -5.92 -35.17 -5.71
N THR A 117 -6.37 -36.41 -5.83
CA THR A 117 -5.49 -37.57 -6.02
C THR A 117 -5.27 -37.88 -7.50
N GLU A 118 -6.15 -37.36 -8.37
CA GLU A 118 -6.08 -37.47 -9.81
C GLU A 118 -6.19 -36.10 -10.50
N ASN A 119 -5.81 -36.04 -11.77
CA ASN A 119 -5.82 -34.81 -12.57
C ASN A 119 -7.24 -34.22 -12.73
N VAL A 120 -7.31 -32.89 -12.80
CA VAL A 120 -8.49 -32.14 -13.21
C VAL A 120 -8.20 -31.43 -14.53
N SER A 121 -8.94 -31.77 -15.58
CA SER A 121 -8.72 -31.23 -16.91
C SER A 121 -10.03 -30.90 -17.61
N THR A 122 -9.98 -29.86 -18.45
CA THR A 122 -11.05 -29.54 -19.40
C THR A 122 -10.50 -29.06 -20.73
N THR A 123 -11.26 -29.22 -21.82
CA THR A 123 -10.99 -28.54 -23.10
C THR A 123 -11.61 -27.14 -23.20
N SER A 124 -12.33 -26.68 -22.18
CA SER A 124 -12.94 -25.34 -22.16
C SER A 124 -11.87 -24.25 -22.16
N ASN A 125 -12.07 -23.25 -23.03
CA ASN A 125 -11.24 -22.04 -23.13
C ASN A 125 -11.86 -20.85 -22.38
N ALA A 126 -12.87 -21.09 -21.55
CA ALA A 126 -13.56 -20.04 -20.83
C ALA A 126 -12.70 -19.44 -19.70
N ALA A 127 -13.00 -18.21 -19.32
CA ALA A 127 -12.36 -17.53 -18.19
C ALA A 127 -12.73 -18.16 -16.81
N ASP A 128 -13.69 -19.07 -16.79
CA ASP A 128 -14.14 -19.90 -15.67
C ASP A 128 -14.14 -21.38 -16.09
N ALA A 129 -13.16 -21.80 -16.89
CA ALA A 129 -13.06 -23.17 -17.40
C ALA A 129 -13.00 -24.20 -16.26
N ILE A 130 -12.23 -23.90 -15.19
CA ILE A 130 -12.23 -24.68 -13.95
C ILE A 130 -12.40 -23.75 -12.76
N VAL A 131 -13.31 -24.10 -11.85
CA VAL A 131 -13.45 -23.48 -10.53
C VAL A 131 -13.48 -24.59 -9.48
N LEU A 132 -12.46 -24.60 -8.61
CA LEU A 132 -12.44 -25.45 -7.42
C LEU A 132 -12.61 -24.52 -6.22
N ASN A 133 -13.60 -24.73 -5.36
CA ASN A 133 -13.82 -23.89 -4.19
C ASN A 133 -14.03 -24.74 -2.93
N ALA A 134 -13.01 -24.79 -2.08
CA ALA A 134 -13.06 -25.56 -0.84
C ALA A 134 -13.61 -24.74 0.33
N GLY A 135 -14.62 -25.29 0.99
CA GLY A 135 -15.21 -24.73 2.20
C GLY A 135 -15.89 -23.39 1.98
N GLN A 136 -16.57 -23.19 0.86
CA GLN A 136 -17.16 -21.93 0.37
C GLN A 136 -17.87 -21.07 1.44
N SER A 137 -18.41 -21.67 2.50
CA SER A 137 -19.12 -20.94 3.56
C SER A 137 -18.22 -20.06 4.44
N ALA A 138 -16.89 -20.26 4.42
CA ALA A 138 -15.96 -19.41 5.17
C ALA A 138 -15.51 -18.19 4.35
N SER A 139 -15.50 -17.03 5.00
CA SER A 139 -15.20 -15.72 4.37
C SER A 139 -13.70 -15.48 4.17
N ALA A 140 -13.38 -14.56 3.25
CA ALA A 140 -12.04 -13.97 3.12
C ALA A 140 -11.46 -13.56 4.48
N GLY A 141 -10.17 -13.84 4.67
CA GLY A 141 -9.46 -13.64 5.94
C GLY A 141 -9.55 -14.83 6.92
N VAL A 142 -10.45 -15.80 6.67
CA VAL A 142 -10.61 -16.99 7.52
C VAL A 142 -9.90 -18.19 6.88
N ALA A 143 -8.78 -18.60 7.49
CA ALA A 143 -7.99 -19.74 7.00
C ALA A 143 -8.72 -21.09 7.14
N ALA A 144 -9.60 -21.22 8.13
CA ALA A 144 -10.37 -22.44 8.38
C ALA A 144 -11.56 -22.60 7.40
N GLY A 145 -12.17 -23.79 7.40
CA GLY A 145 -13.40 -24.09 6.66
C GLY A 145 -13.21 -25.10 5.53
N GLY A 146 -12.01 -25.19 4.95
CA GLY A 146 -11.67 -26.16 3.92
C GLY A 146 -10.48 -25.69 3.08
N ASP A 147 -9.67 -26.65 2.62
CA ASP A 147 -8.52 -26.43 1.73
C ASP A 147 -8.68 -27.24 0.44
N VAL A 148 -8.06 -26.78 -0.63
CA VAL A 148 -7.77 -27.60 -1.82
C VAL A 148 -6.38 -28.20 -1.65
N LYS A 149 -6.28 -29.52 -1.76
CA LYS A 149 -5.04 -30.30 -1.59
C LYS A 149 -4.77 -31.09 -2.85
N ALA A 150 -3.52 -31.21 -3.25
CA ALA A 150 -3.12 -32.03 -4.39
C ALA A 150 -1.97 -32.96 -4.03
N ASP A 151 -2.07 -34.21 -4.50
CA ASP A 151 -0.98 -35.16 -4.44
C ASP A 151 0.14 -34.78 -5.43
N ALA A 152 1.34 -35.31 -5.19
CA ALA A 152 2.49 -35.03 -6.03
C ALA A 152 2.25 -35.48 -7.48
N GLY A 153 2.51 -34.56 -8.43
CA GLY A 153 2.36 -34.83 -9.87
C GLY A 153 0.94 -34.64 -10.41
N VAL A 154 -0.05 -34.35 -9.57
CA VAL A 154 -1.39 -33.96 -10.00
C VAL A 154 -1.35 -32.59 -10.66
N THR A 155 -2.11 -32.44 -11.74
CA THR A 155 -2.20 -31.22 -12.54
C THR A 155 -3.64 -30.75 -12.67
N VAL A 156 -3.79 -29.43 -12.81
CA VAL A 156 -5.03 -28.76 -13.19
C VAL A 156 -4.80 -28.10 -14.55
N SER A 157 -5.61 -28.40 -15.55
CA SER A 157 -5.40 -27.89 -16.92
C SER A 157 -6.70 -27.52 -17.63
N THR A 158 -6.62 -26.51 -18.49
CA THR A 158 -7.77 -26.02 -19.28
C THR A 158 -7.49 -26.13 -20.77
N GLY A 159 -8.51 -25.83 -21.58
CA GLY A 159 -8.32 -25.56 -23.00
C GLY A 159 -7.44 -24.33 -23.20
N ALA A 160 -6.90 -24.18 -24.41
CA ALA A 160 -6.06 -23.03 -24.77
C ALA A 160 -6.82 -21.71 -24.53
N GLY A 161 -6.22 -20.81 -23.75
CA GLY A 161 -6.86 -19.54 -23.36
C GLY A 161 -7.85 -19.64 -22.20
N GLY A 162 -8.09 -20.85 -21.67
CA GLY A 162 -8.92 -21.04 -20.49
C GLY A 162 -8.20 -20.65 -19.19
N ARG A 163 -9.01 -20.42 -18.15
CA ARG A 163 -8.53 -20.13 -16.80
C ARG A 163 -9.13 -21.09 -15.78
N ALA A 164 -8.26 -21.56 -14.89
CA ALA A 164 -8.63 -22.27 -13.68
C ALA A 164 -8.44 -21.35 -12.46
N VAL A 165 -9.43 -21.29 -11.58
CA VAL A 165 -9.32 -20.59 -10.29
C VAL A 165 -9.60 -21.58 -9.16
N ILE A 166 -8.65 -21.66 -8.23
CA ILE A 166 -8.70 -22.53 -7.07
C ILE A 166 -8.86 -21.64 -5.84
N TYR A 167 -10.06 -21.60 -5.27
CA TYR A 167 -10.34 -20.94 -4.00
C TYR A 167 -10.06 -21.93 -2.86
N THR A 168 -9.15 -21.56 -1.97
CA THR A 168 -8.67 -22.41 -0.88
C THR A 168 -8.57 -21.65 0.44
N GLY A 169 -8.51 -22.38 1.56
CA GLY A 169 -8.49 -21.80 2.90
C GLY A 169 -7.11 -21.29 3.32
N SER A 170 -6.30 -22.20 3.84
CA SER A 170 -5.04 -21.93 4.52
C SER A 170 -3.83 -22.22 3.65
N LEU A 171 -2.73 -21.48 3.89
CA LEU A 171 -1.45 -21.67 3.22
C LEU A 171 -0.84 -23.03 3.55
N ALA A 172 -0.84 -23.39 4.84
CA ALA A 172 -0.27 -24.64 5.31
C ALA A 172 -1.13 -25.86 4.98
N GLY A 173 -2.46 -25.73 5.00
CA GLY A 173 -3.38 -26.83 4.73
C GLY A 173 -3.54 -27.14 3.23
N SER A 174 -3.27 -26.19 2.34
CA SER A 174 -3.39 -26.36 0.88
C SER A 174 -2.15 -27.02 0.25
N THR A 175 -1.81 -28.22 0.71
CA THR A 175 -0.63 -28.96 0.26
C THR A 175 -0.65 -29.23 -1.25
N GLY A 176 0.50 -29.15 -1.92
CA GLY A 176 0.64 -29.39 -3.36
C GLY A 176 0.17 -28.25 -4.28
N MET A 177 -0.49 -27.21 -3.74
CA MET A 177 -0.99 -26.10 -4.57
C MET A 177 0.10 -25.29 -5.27
N VAL A 178 1.28 -25.15 -4.63
CA VAL A 178 2.42 -24.45 -5.24
C VAL A 178 2.88 -25.15 -6.52
N ASP A 179 2.87 -26.49 -6.53
CA ASP A 179 3.28 -27.28 -7.71
C ASP A 179 2.20 -27.24 -8.79
N VAL A 180 0.91 -27.28 -8.42
CA VAL A 180 -0.22 -27.18 -9.34
C VAL A 180 -0.26 -25.84 -10.08
N VAL A 181 -0.03 -24.73 -9.37
CA VAL A 181 -0.10 -23.37 -9.92
C VAL A 181 1.23 -22.92 -10.54
N GLY A 182 2.34 -23.43 -10.00
CA GLY A 182 3.71 -23.04 -10.36
C GLY A 182 4.27 -21.98 -9.41
N SER A 183 5.34 -22.34 -8.69
CA SER A 183 6.07 -21.43 -7.80
C SER A 183 6.58 -20.19 -8.54
N GLY A 184 6.38 -19.01 -7.95
CA GLY A 184 6.84 -17.74 -8.54
C GLY A 184 6.14 -17.36 -9.85
N SER A 185 4.99 -17.97 -10.16
CA SER A 185 4.19 -17.63 -11.34
C SER A 185 3.53 -16.24 -11.25
N GLY A 186 3.37 -15.70 -10.04
CA GLY A 186 2.56 -14.50 -9.79
C GLY A 186 1.05 -14.75 -9.86
N ASN A 187 0.62 -16.02 -9.82
CA ASN A 187 -0.80 -16.43 -9.90
C ASN A 187 -1.41 -16.78 -8.53
N PHE A 188 -0.76 -16.38 -7.43
CA PHE A 188 -1.28 -16.53 -6.08
C PHE A 188 -1.89 -15.21 -5.59
N ARG A 189 -3.05 -15.29 -4.93
CA ARG A 189 -3.70 -14.17 -4.24
C ARG A 189 -4.09 -14.59 -2.84
N TYR A 190 -4.20 -13.63 -1.93
CA TYR A 190 -4.47 -13.85 -0.52
C TYR A 190 -5.62 -12.99 -0.01
N ASN A 191 -6.07 -13.30 1.21
CA ASN A 191 -7.14 -12.58 1.90
C ASN A 191 -8.41 -12.45 1.05
N SER A 192 -8.75 -13.40 0.19
CA SER A 192 -9.85 -13.22 -0.77
C SER A 192 -10.65 -14.51 -0.92
N ASP A 193 -11.88 -14.38 -1.39
CA ASP A 193 -12.77 -15.49 -1.72
C ASP A 193 -13.48 -15.20 -3.06
N GLU A 194 -14.47 -16.02 -3.43
CA GLU A 194 -15.21 -15.84 -4.69
C GLU A 194 -16.15 -14.63 -4.71
N GLN A 195 -16.40 -14.00 -3.56
CA GLN A 195 -17.31 -12.86 -3.40
C GLN A 195 -16.55 -11.56 -3.09
N GLN A 196 -15.37 -11.65 -2.49
CA GLN A 196 -14.55 -10.54 -2.03
C GLN A 196 -13.12 -10.65 -2.56
N SER A 197 -12.71 -9.66 -3.35
CA SER A 197 -11.35 -9.50 -3.89
C SER A 197 -10.60 -8.42 -3.13
N ASN A 198 -9.62 -8.81 -2.31
CA ASN A 198 -8.79 -7.90 -1.50
C ASN A 198 -7.36 -7.76 -2.06
N PHE A 199 -7.18 -7.91 -3.37
CA PHE A 199 -5.90 -7.76 -4.06
C PHE A 199 -6.00 -6.71 -5.18
N GLY A 200 -4.92 -5.97 -5.40
CA GLY A 200 -4.86 -4.91 -6.43
C GLY A 200 -4.64 -5.42 -7.86
N ARG A 201 -3.91 -6.52 -8.02
CA ARG A 201 -3.59 -7.08 -9.33
C ARG A 201 -4.60 -8.15 -9.72
N ALA A 202 -5.42 -7.84 -10.73
CA ALA A 202 -6.38 -8.79 -11.29
C ALA A 202 -5.76 -10.15 -11.62
N LEU A 203 -6.56 -11.22 -11.53
CA LEU A 203 -6.16 -12.52 -12.06
C LEU A 203 -5.95 -12.43 -13.57
N GLY A 204 -4.96 -13.16 -14.08
CA GLY A 204 -4.74 -13.25 -15.52
C GLY A 204 -5.96 -13.81 -16.26
N ASN A 205 -6.02 -13.64 -17.57
CA ASN A 205 -7.13 -14.18 -18.37
C ASN A 205 -6.99 -15.68 -18.68
N THR A 206 -5.83 -16.27 -18.39
CA THR A 206 -5.50 -17.66 -18.73
C THR A 206 -4.65 -18.30 -17.62
N GLY A 207 -4.54 -19.63 -17.64
CA GLY A 207 -3.70 -20.39 -16.72
C GLY A 207 -4.38 -20.74 -15.40
N VAL A 208 -3.63 -21.34 -14.48
CA VAL A 208 -4.10 -21.76 -13.16
C VAL A 208 -3.75 -20.71 -12.14
N HIS A 209 -4.72 -20.32 -11.32
CA HIS A 209 -4.59 -19.33 -10.25
C HIS A 209 -5.09 -19.94 -8.94
N ALA A 210 -4.45 -19.59 -7.84
CA ALA A 210 -4.94 -19.92 -6.50
C ALA A 210 -5.23 -18.64 -5.70
N VAL A 211 -6.37 -18.66 -5.02
CA VAL A 211 -6.85 -17.58 -4.18
C VAL A 211 -7.05 -18.16 -2.78
N TYR A 212 -6.20 -17.74 -1.85
CA TYR A 212 -6.27 -18.12 -0.44
C TYR A 212 -7.17 -17.16 0.32
N ARG A 213 -8.00 -17.70 1.18
CA ARG A 213 -8.70 -16.91 2.19
C ARG A 213 -7.77 -16.39 3.26
N GLU A 214 -6.77 -17.18 3.66
CA GLU A 214 -5.77 -16.75 4.63
C GLU A 214 -5.05 -15.47 4.16
N GLN A 215 -4.82 -14.54 5.09
CA GLN A 215 -4.02 -13.35 4.86
C GLN A 215 -2.63 -13.50 5.50
N PRO A 216 -1.58 -13.83 4.73
CA PRO A 216 -0.22 -13.83 5.24
C PRO A 216 0.26 -12.43 5.56
N VAL A 217 1.09 -12.34 6.59
CA VAL A 217 1.78 -11.10 6.98
C VAL A 217 3.06 -10.95 6.16
N LEU A 218 3.22 -9.78 5.54
CA LEU A 218 4.46 -9.36 4.90
C LEU A 218 5.09 -8.23 5.71
N VAL A 219 6.24 -8.50 6.32
CA VAL A 219 7.01 -7.50 7.03
C VAL A 219 7.95 -6.80 6.05
N VAL A 220 7.79 -5.49 5.92
CA VAL A 220 8.56 -4.67 4.98
C VAL A 220 9.51 -3.73 5.71
N SER A 221 10.74 -3.63 5.23
CA SER A 221 11.74 -2.75 5.82
C SER A 221 12.55 -1.94 4.82
N THR A 222 13.05 -0.78 5.22
CA THR A 222 13.99 0.01 4.40
C THR A 222 15.35 -0.71 4.34
N ASN A 223 15.95 -0.79 3.16
CA ASN A 223 17.25 -1.46 2.95
C ASN A 223 18.44 -0.57 3.39
N GLY A 224 18.49 -0.20 4.67
CA GLY A 224 19.56 0.61 5.26
C GLY A 224 19.08 1.70 6.22
N ALA A 225 19.92 2.03 7.20
CA ALA A 225 19.64 2.98 8.30
C ALA A 225 19.89 4.45 7.94
N THR A 226 19.89 4.81 6.66
CA THR A 226 20.15 6.20 6.25
C THR A 226 18.96 7.08 6.60
N THR A 227 19.17 8.00 7.54
CA THR A 227 18.22 9.07 7.83
C THR A 227 18.04 9.93 6.59
N GLN A 228 16.81 10.04 6.10
CA GLN A 228 16.48 10.92 4.98
C GLN A 228 16.12 12.31 5.51
N THR A 229 16.26 13.36 4.69
CA THR A 229 15.83 14.71 5.09
C THR A 229 14.84 15.26 4.07
N LYS A 230 13.74 15.86 4.55
CA LYS A 230 12.86 16.69 3.73
C LYS A 230 12.55 18.02 4.42
N VAL A 231 12.18 19.02 3.64
CA VAL A 231 11.62 20.27 4.17
C VAL A 231 10.15 20.03 4.52
N PHE A 232 9.67 20.66 5.58
CA PHE A 232 8.27 20.63 5.97
C PHE A 232 7.40 21.18 4.83
N ASP A 233 6.52 20.33 4.34
CA ASP A 233 5.59 20.56 3.23
C ASP A 233 4.12 20.28 3.64
N GLY A 234 3.88 20.01 4.92
CA GLY A 234 2.56 19.62 5.45
C GLY A 234 2.09 18.22 5.04
N GLN A 235 2.92 17.39 4.39
CA GLN A 235 2.52 16.07 3.89
C GLN A 235 3.16 14.93 4.70
N THR A 236 2.42 13.83 4.92
CA THR A 236 2.97 12.62 5.54
C THR A 236 3.59 11.66 4.53
N THR A 237 3.21 11.73 3.26
CA THR A 237 3.75 10.91 2.18
C THR A 237 4.94 11.59 1.49
N PHE A 238 5.81 10.79 0.87
CA PHE A 238 6.95 11.28 0.10
C PHE A 238 7.40 10.24 -0.94
N ASN A 239 8.17 10.67 -1.94
CA ASN A 239 8.60 9.81 -3.06
C ASN A 239 9.67 8.76 -2.70
N GLY A 240 9.92 8.53 -1.41
CA GLY A 240 10.97 7.62 -0.93
C GLY A 240 12.40 8.12 -1.18
N GLY A 241 12.59 9.36 -1.64
CA GLY A 241 13.85 9.91 -2.16
C GLY A 241 15.11 9.40 -1.45
N GLY A 242 15.95 8.67 -2.18
CA GLY A 242 17.22 8.13 -1.67
C GLY A 242 17.14 6.75 -0.98
N ILE A 243 15.94 6.18 -0.77
CA ILE A 243 15.80 4.79 -0.31
C ILE A 243 16.26 3.87 -1.46
N ALA A 244 17.39 3.17 -1.25
CA ALA A 244 17.98 2.26 -2.24
C ALA A 244 17.06 1.08 -2.60
N GLY A 245 16.11 0.75 -1.72
CA GLY A 245 15.07 -0.24 -1.90
C GLY A 245 14.42 -0.62 -0.57
N TYR A 246 13.50 -1.56 -0.62
CA TYR A 246 12.91 -2.18 0.57
C TYR A 246 13.13 -3.69 0.56
N ASP A 247 13.17 -4.27 1.76
CA ASP A 247 13.10 -5.69 2.00
C ASP A 247 11.69 -6.11 2.36
N ALA A 248 11.37 -7.35 2.01
CA ALA A 248 10.06 -7.95 2.18
C ALA A 248 10.26 -9.37 2.69
N ASN A 249 9.90 -9.59 3.95
CA ASN A 249 10.02 -10.87 4.64
C ASN A 249 8.62 -11.45 4.86
N GLY A 250 8.48 -12.76 4.62
CA GLY A 250 7.17 -13.43 4.67
C GLY A 250 6.50 -13.60 3.30
N LEU A 251 7.28 -13.60 2.21
CA LEU A 251 6.79 -13.99 0.89
C LEU A 251 6.47 -15.49 0.85
N TRP A 252 5.32 -15.85 0.30
CA TRP A 252 4.85 -17.22 0.13
C TRP A 252 4.86 -17.64 -1.33
N ASN A 253 4.80 -18.95 -1.58
CA ASN A 253 4.56 -19.53 -2.91
C ASN A 253 5.57 -19.12 -4.02
N GLY A 254 6.76 -18.67 -3.64
CA GLY A 254 7.78 -18.16 -4.56
C GLY A 254 7.52 -16.74 -5.06
N ASP A 255 6.60 -16.00 -4.43
CA ASP A 255 6.36 -14.59 -4.72
C ASP A 255 7.64 -13.76 -4.59
N THR A 256 7.72 -12.69 -5.38
CA THR A 256 8.88 -11.79 -5.42
C THR A 256 8.47 -10.34 -5.24
N LYS A 257 9.41 -9.49 -4.80
CA LYS A 257 9.15 -8.06 -4.56
C LYS A 257 8.47 -7.34 -5.73
N PRO A 258 8.85 -7.54 -7.01
CA PRO A 258 8.21 -6.87 -8.14
C PRO A 258 6.72 -7.19 -8.32
N MET A 259 6.23 -8.30 -7.76
CA MET A 259 4.82 -8.71 -7.86
C MET A 259 3.91 -7.96 -6.88
N LEU A 260 4.47 -7.31 -5.86
CA LEU A 260 3.73 -6.67 -4.78
C LEU A 260 3.12 -5.31 -5.14
N GLY A 261 3.50 -4.73 -6.27
CA GLY A 261 3.11 -3.39 -6.69
C GLY A 261 4.11 -2.32 -6.26
N ASN A 262 3.67 -1.07 -6.20
CA ASN A 262 4.54 0.07 -5.90
C ASN A 262 4.51 0.42 -4.41
N PRO A 263 5.68 0.57 -3.76
CA PRO A 263 5.72 1.00 -2.37
C PRO A 263 5.26 2.46 -2.24
N LEU A 264 4.49 2.73 -1.20
CA LEU A 264 4.17 4.08 -0.73
C LEU A 264 4.95 4.35 0.55
N TYR A 265 5.74 5.42 0.59
CA TYR A 265 6.47 5.82 1.78
C TYR A 265 5.77 6.93 2.52
N SER A 266 5.67 6.80 3.84
CA SER A 266 5.05 7.80 4.70
C SER A 266 5.67 7.87 6.09
N VAL A 267 5.27 8.86 6.87
CA VAL A 267 5.59 9.01 8.30
C VAL A 267 4.31 9.15 9.11
N GLY A 268 4.37 8.84 10.41
CA GLY A 268 3.19 8.89 11.29
C GLY A 268 2.64 10.30 11.56
N THR A 269 3.49 11.33 11.49
CA THR A 269 3.09 12.73 11.72
C THR A 269 3.76 13.69 10.75
N GLN A 270 3.14 14.85 10.51
CA GLN A 270 3.63 15.84 9.53
C GLN A 270 4.70 16.78 10.10
N GLY A 271 4.82 16.89 11.42
CA GLY A 271 5.61 17.95 12.07
C GLY A 271 7.12 17.86 11.85
N PRO A 272 7.88 18.94 12.11
CA PRO A 272 9.33 18.88 12.13
C PRO A 272 9.85 17.85 13.15
N GLY A 273 10.99 17.23 12.87
CA GLY A 273 11.61 16.23 13.73
C GLY A 273 11.95 14.93 13.00
N SER A 274 12.38 13.91 13.76
CA SER A 274 12.73 12.59 13.25
C SER A 274 11.56 11.63 13.40
N HIS A 275 11.12 11.03 12.29
CA HIS A 275 9.96 10.14 12.25
C HIS A 275 10.30 8.80 11.60
N LEU A 276 9.77 7.70 12.13
CA LEU A 276 9.94 6.39 11.52
C LEU A 276 9.27 6.34 10.14
N ILE A 277 9.98 5.79 9.15
CA ILE A 277 9.43 5.57 7.80
C ILE A 277 8.52 4.34 7.81
N ASN A 278 7.29 4.55 7.37
CA ASN A 278 6.33 3.50 7.06
C ASN A 278 6.33 3.20 5.55
N ILE A 279 6.16 1.93 5.22
CA ILE A 279 6.07 1.41 3.85
C ILE A 279 4.69 0.75 3.69
N GLY A 280 3.92 1.21 2.71
CA GLY A 280 2.59 0.69 2.34
C GLY A 280 2.44 0.52 0.83
N GLY A 281 1.19 0.49 0.32
CA GLY A 281 0.87 0.45 -1.12
C GLY A 281 1.05 -0.92 -1.82
N LEU A 282 1.74 -1.86 -1.19
CA LEU A 282 2.10 -3.19 -1.70
C LEU A 282 0.93 -4.20 -1.72
N ALA A 283 -0.23 -3.79 -2.22
CA ALA A 283 -1.50 -4.51 -2.09
C ALA A 283 -1.81 -5.46 -3.26
N ASP A 284 -0.91 -5.62 -4.24
CA ASP A 284 -1.23 -6.33 -5.49
C ASP A 284 -1.62 -7.79 -5.29
N LEU A 285 -1.06 -8.47 -4.27
CA LEU A 285 -1.30 -9.90 -4.02
C LEU A 285 -2.23 -10.17 -2.83
N GLY A 286 -2.56 -9.17 -2.01
CA GLY A 286 -3.47 -9.32 -0.86
C GLY A 286 -2.81 -9.61 0.50
N TYR A 287 -1.49 -9.46 0.63
CA TYR A 287 -0.77 -9.56 1.92
C TYR A 287 -1.23 -8.51 2.94
N LEU A 288 -1.12 -8.85 4.23
CA LEU A 288 -1.15 -7.85 5.31
C LEU A 288 0.22 -7.19 5.42
N ILE A 289 0.31 -5.92 5.02
CA ILE A 289 1.57 -5.17 5.05
C ILE A 289 1.85 -4.64 6.45
N VAL A 290 2.99 -5.02 7.02
CA VAL A 290 3.47 -4.53 8.31
C VAL A 290 4.81 -3.84 8.12
N SER A 291 4.87 -2.54 8.44
CA SER A 291 6.14 -1.81 8.45
C SER A 291 7.00 -2.22 9.63
N SER A 292 8.26 -2.54 9.38
CA SER A 292 9.21 -2.91 10.43
C SER A 292 9.46 -1.73 11.39
N PRO A 293 9.50 -1.97 12.71
CA PRO A 293 9.89 -0.94 13.68
C PRO A 293 11.36 -0.56 13.58
N ALA A 294 12.17 -1.34 12.84
CA ALA A 294 13.59 -1.08 12.59
C ALA A 294 13.84 -0.28 11.31
N ASN A 295 12.81 0.34 10.73
CA ASN A 295 12.96 1.20 9.56
C ASN A 295 13.82 2.43 9.84
N ALA A 296 14.38 3.00 8.78
CA ALA A 296 15.07 4.28 8.85
C ALA A 296 14.10 5.40 9.26
N ASN A 297 14.68 6.49 9.77
CA ASN A 297 13.92 7.70 10.08
C ASN A 297 13.99 8.71 8.93
N LEU A 298 12.92 9.47 8.75
CA LEU A 298 12.88 10.70 7.96
C LEU A 298 12.97 11.89 8.92
N THR A 299 13.97 12.74 8.73
CA THR A 299 14.08 14.05 9.37
C THR A 299 13.32 15.09 8.56
N VAL A 300 12.25 15.62 9.13
CA VAL A 300 11.51 16.76 8.58
C VAL A 300 12.09 18.04 9.18
N THR A 301 12.70 18.87 8.34
CA THR A 301 13.26 20.16 8.74
C THR A 301 12.17 21.23 8.65
N PRO A 302 12.13 22.21 9.57
CA PRO A 302 11.20 23.33 9.46
C PRO A 302 11.35 24.06 8.12
N SER A 303 10.24 24.47 7.52
CA SER A 303 10.28 25.44 6.43
C SER A 303 10.57 26.82 7.02
N VAL A 304 11.69 27.42 6.62
CA VAL A 304 11.95 28.84 6.90
C VAL A 304 11.48 29.61 5.68
N ASP A 305 10.39 30.37 5.83
CA ASP A 305 9.93 31.30 4.80
C ASP A 305 10.83 32.55 4.83
N TYR A 306 11.88 32.53 4.03
CA TYR A 306 12.81 33.65 3.92
C TYR A 306 12.16 34.91 3.35
N ASP A 307 11.05 34.80 2.60
CA ASP A 307 10.35 35.96 2.05
C ASP A 307 9.47 36.60 3.12
N ALA A 308 8.78 35.83 3.97
CA ALA A 308 8.08 36.36 5.13
C ALA A 308 9.04 37.01 6.15
N VAL A 309 10.22 36.41 6.37
CA VAL A 309 11.26 37.00 7.24
C VAL A 309 11.81 38.29 6.64
N ARG A 310 12.07 38.34 5.33
CA ARG A 310 12.50 39.57 4.63
C ARG A 310 11.42 40.65 4.65
N GLN A 311 10.14 40.28 4.47
CA GLN A 311 9.02 41.22 4.54
C GLN A 311 8.88 41.80 5.93
N SER A 312 9.03 40.99 6.98
CA SER A 312 9.00 41.45 8.38
C SER A 312 10.15 42.41 8.70
N VAL A 313 11.36 42.13 8.23
CA VAL A 313 12.51 43.04 8.39
C VAL A 313 12.30 44.32 7.57
N ALA A 314 11.78 44.22 6.34
CA ALA A 314 11.48 45.37 5.50
C ALA A 314 10.33 46.22 6.05
N ASP A 315 9.29 45.62 6.64
CA ASP A 315 8.18 46.31 7.29
C ASP A 315 8.63 46.97 8.59
N ALA A 316 9.51 46.34 9.37
CA ALA A 316 10.16 46.99 10.52
C ALA A 316 11.06 48.16 10.09
N THR A 317 11.62 48.12 8.88
CA THR A 317 12.43 49.22 8.31
C THR A 317 11.57 50.31 7.67
N ARG A 318 10.39 49.96 7.13
CA ARG A 318 9.44 50.86 6.45
C ARG A 318 8.47 51.54 7.41
N VAL A 319 8.09 50.88 8.50
CA VAL A 319 7.53 51.53 9.68
C VAL A 319 8.71 52.19 10.39
N GLY A 320 9.24 53.25 9.77
CA GLY A 320 9.93 54.30 10.49
C GLY A 320 8.91 54.92 11.44
N ALA A 321 8.68 54.27 12.58
CA ALA A 321 8.33 55.03 13.75
C ALA A 321 9.58 55.88 14.00
N GLU A 322 9.50 57.15 13.63
CA GLU A 322 10.24 58.16 14.37
C GLU A 322 9.86 57.94 15.84
N VAL A 323 10.69 57.20 16.57
CA VAL A 323 10.63 57.16 18.02
C VAL A 323 11.20 58.50 18.47
N SER A 324 10.38 59.54 18.36
CA SER A 324 10.71 60.90 18.84
C SER A 324 10.50 61.04 20.35
N SER A 325 10.11 59.98 21.04
CA SER A 325 10.18 59.87 22.50
C SER A 325 10.34 58.41 22.90
N PRO A 326 11.28 58.06 23.80
CA PRO A 326 11.37 56.70 24.32
C PRO A 326 10.04 56.29 24.96
N HIS A 327 9.58 55.08 24.65
CA HIS A 327 8.45 54.45 25.34
C HIS A 327 8.91 54.15 26.78
N ALA A 328 8.49 55.00 27.72
CA ALA A 328 8.57 54.69 29.13
C ALA A 328 7.50 53.64 29.50
N PRO A 329 7.80 52.66 30.38
CA PRO A 329 6.76 51.81 30.95
C PRO A 329 5.73 52.69 31.69
N GLU A 330 4.43 52.40 31.53
CA GLU A 330 3.35 53.18 32.13
C GLU A 330 3.55 53.35 33.65
N LEU A 331 3.77 54.59 34.08
CA LEU A 331 3.73 54.98 35.49
C LEU A 331 2.44 55.76 35.76
N ASN A 332 1.84 55.47 36.92
CA ASN A 332 0.62 56.07 37.46
C ASN A 332 0.56 57.61 37.26
N PRO A 333 -0.55 58.21 36.75
CA PRO A 333 -0.63 59.62 36.37
C PRO A 333 -0.31 60.67 37.45
N ALA A 334 -0.11 60.28 38.71
CA ALA A 334 0.13 61.17 39.83
C ALA A 334 1.60 61.28 40.29
N GLN A 335 2.57 60.61 39.63
CA GLN A 335 3.99 60.74 39.97
C GLN A 335 4.76 61.61 38.97
N PRO A 336 5.68 62.49 39.42
CA PRO A 336 6.53 63.27 38.53
C PRO A 336 7.51 62.37 37.76
N LYS A 337 7.65 62.60 36.45
CA LYS A 337 8.62 61.88 35.59
C LYS A 337 10.05 62.13 36.06
N PRO A 338 10.90 61.10 36.20
CA PRO A 338 12.32 61.29 36.48
C PRO A 338 13.05 61.87 35.27
N ALA A 339 14.04 62.74 35.53
CA ALA A 339 14.84 63.41 34.51
C ALA A 339 15.92 62.51 33.88
N ASN A 340 16.16 61.31 34.43
CA ASN A 340 17.15 60.36 33.93
C ASN A 340 16.63 58.93 34.05
N TRP A 341 16.76 58.15 32.97
CA TRP A 341 16.19 56.80 32.79
C TRP A 341 17.26 55.69 32.85
N SER A 342 18.52 56.04 33.13
CA SER A 342 19.68 55.14 33.12
C SER A 342 19.53 53.88 33.99
N ASP A 343 18.80 53.98 35.10
CA ASP A 343 18.68 52.88 36.07
C ASP A 343 17.61 51.83 35.67
N TYR A 344 16.87 52.08 34.59
CA TYR A 344 15.82 51.20 34.07
C TYR A 344 16.25 50.37 32.85
N GLY A 345 17.54 50.39 32.49
CA GLY A 345 18.12 49.50 31.48
C GLY A 345 17.75 49.80 30.03
N VAL A 346 17.36 51.05 29.72
CA VAL A 346 17.17 51.50 28.34
C VAL A 346 18.41 52.31 27.94
N GLU A 347 19.37 51.65 27.28
CA GLU A 347 20.43 52.39 26.57
C GLU A 347 19.86 52.90 25.23
N ASP A 348 20.02 54.20 24.98
CA ASP A 348 19.53 54.94 23.82
C ASP A 348 20.07 54.33 22.51
N GLY A 349 19.27 53.47 21.88
CA GLY A 349 19.43 53.08 20.48
C GLY A 349 18.86 54.16 19.56
N GLY A 350 19.44 55.36 19.57
CA GLY A 350 19.06 56.45 18.66
C GLY A 350 19.48 56.15 17.21
N LEU A 351 18.53 56.26 16.28
CA LEU A 351 18.79 56.19 14.83
C LEU A 351 19.65 57.39 14.39
N LEU A 352 20.92 57.18 14.05
CA LEU A 352 21.82 58.24 13.59
C LEU A 352 21.75 58.38 12.07
N LEU A 353 21.26 59.53 11.60
CA LEU A 353 21.25 59.89 10.18
C LEU A 353 22.59 60.56 9.81
N VAL A 354 23.35 59.95 8.91
CA VAL A 354 24.60 60.49 8.36
C VAL A 354 24.53 60.47 6.83
N ASP A 355 25.00 61.55 6.18
CA ASP A 355 25.12 61.57 4.72
C ASP A 355 26.38 60.80 4.24
N GLN A 356 26.55 60.62 2.92
CA GLN A 356 27.67 59.86 2.34
C GLN A 356 29.07 60.47 2.62
N GLY A 357 29.16 61.64 3.26
CA GLY A 357 30.40 62.25 3.72
C GLY A 357 30.68 62.09 5.22
N GLY A 358 29.79 61.45 5.98
CA GLY A 358 29.97 61.23 7.42
C GLY A 358 29.72 62.46 8.30
N THR A 359 29.00 63.47 7.80
CA THR A 359 28.63 64.66 8.60
C THR A 359 27.15 64.62 8.99
N ARG A 360 26.82 65.00 10.24
CA ARG A 360 25.44 65.04 10.76
C ARG A 360 24.59 66.04 9.96
N ALA A 361 23.41 65.64 9.52
CA ALA A 361 22.46 66.55 8.85
C ALA A 361 21.85 67.53 9.87
N SER A 362 22.30 68.78 9.88
CA SER A 362 21.79 69.82 10.78
C SER A 362 20.47 70.43 10.26
N GLY A 363 19.35 70.04 10.85
CA GLY A 363 18.12 70.83 10.87
C GLY A 363 18.16 71.82 12.04
N ASN A 364 18.02 73.10 11.73
CA ASN A 364 18.25 74.23 12.62
C ASN A 364 17.16 74.37 13.71
N THR A 365 17.49 74.16 14.98
CA THR A 365 16.86 74.84 16.12
C THR A 365 17.93 75.15 17.15
N GLY A 366 18.12 76.44 17.43
CA GLY A 366 19.06 76.90 18.44
C GLY A 366 18.64 76.43 19.82
N ASP A 367 19.52 75.70 20.49
CA ASP A 367 19.85 75.93 21.88
C ASP A 367 21.26 75.39 22.14
N SER A 368 22.03 76.18 22.86
CA SER A 368 23.42 75.96 23.21
C SER A 368 23.56 74.91 24.30
N ASP A 369 24.24 73.80 24.02
CA ASP A 369 25.42 73.41 24.79
C ASP A 369 26.10 72.17 24.19
N SER A 370 27.36 72.38 23.84
CA SER A 370 28.31 71.41 23.34
C SER A 370 28.82 70.48 24.44
N ALA A 371 28.83 69.17 24.19
CA ALA A 371 29.76 68.25 24.84
C ALA A 371 30.27 67.23 23.84
N ALA A 372 31.58 67.30 23.64
CA ALA A 372 32.37 66.49 22.74
C ALA A 372 32.49 65.04 23.23
N GLN A 373 32.35 64.08 22.33
CA GLN A 373 33.11 62.84 22.38
C GLN A 373 33.62 62.54 20.97
N ALA A 374 34.91 62.80 20.80
CA ALA A 374 35.72 62.33 19.68
C ALA A 374 36.42 61.03 20.12
N GLU A 375 36.48 60.06 19.21
CA GLU A 375 37.36 58.86 19.11
C GLU A 375 36.52 57.83 18.31
N ASP A 376 36.85 57.30 17.13
CA ASP A 376 38.09 57.07 16.40
C ASP A 376 37.71 56.92 14.89
N THR A 377 38.22 57.79 14.01
CA THR A 377 37.77 57.92 12.60
C THR A 377 38.60 57.14 11.58
N ALA A 378 39.38 56.15 12.01
CA ALA A 378 40.21 55.35 11.13
C ALA A 378 39.55 54.07 10.58
N SER A 379 38.55 53.51 11.27
CA SER A 379 37.94 52.21 10.84
C SER A 379 36.79 52.35 9.85
N GLU A 380 36.19 53.53 9.73
CA GLU A 380 34.97 53.74 8.91
C GLU A 380 35.25 54.06 7.44
N ARG A 381 36.52 54.30 7.07
CA ARG A 381 36.90 54.63 5.68
C ARG A 381 37.13 53.40 4.80
N GLU A 382 37.26 52.20 5.37
CA GLU A 382 37.59 50.97 4.64
C GLU A 382 36.35 50.24 4.10
N LEU A 383 35.16 50.49 4.68
CA LEU A 383 33.93 49.77 4.29
C LEU A 383 33.19 50.39 3.08
N ALA A 384 33.51 51.62 2.70
CA ALA A 384 32.89 52.31 1.56
C ALA A 384 33.73 52.29 0.26
N GLY A 385 35.01 51.88 0.35
CA GLY A 385 35.96 51.93 -0.78
C GLY A 385 35.95 50.73 -1.72
N ASN A 386 35.45 49.56 -1.29
CA ASN A 386 35.63 48.31 -2.04
C ASN A 386 34.49 47.94 -2.99
N VAL A 387 33.50 48.81 -3.22
CA VAL A 387 32.37 48.49 -4.13
C VAL A 387 32.69 48.78 -5.59
N CYS A 388 33.81 49.46 -5.91
CA CYS A 388 34.19 49.77 -7.29
C CYS A 388 35.69 49.62 -7.57
N SER A 389 36.27 48.45 -7.29
CA SER A 389 37.60 48.10 -7.86
C SER A 389 37.89 46.60 -7.78
N ASP A 390 37.34 45.84 -8.72
CA ASP A 390 38.19 44.96 -9.53
C ASP A 390 37.45 44.57 -10.81
N GLY A 391 37.97 45.09 -11.92
CA GLY A 391 37.45 44.88 -13.26
C GLY A 391 37.93 43.56 -13.86
N GLY A 392 36.99 42.73 -14.30
CA GLY A 392 37.24 41.54 -15.10
C GLY A 392 36.23 41.44 -16.24
N VAL A 393 36.57 42.09 -17.36
CA VAL A 393 36.12 41.90 -18.76
C VAL A 393 34.76 41.21 -19.03
N SER A 394 33.76 41.98 -19.47
CA SER A 394 32.90 41.70 -20.64
C SER A 394 31.67 42.64 -20.62
N GLU A 395 31.69 43.61 -21.54
CA GLU A 395 30.57 44.28 -22.21
C GLU A 395 29.19 44.38 -21.50
N GLY A 396 28.83 45.62 -21.12
CA GLY A 396 27.45 46.11 -21.25
C GLY A 396 26.69 46.52 -19.97
N GLY A 397 26.76 47.83 -19.63
CA GLY A 397 25.73 48.58 -18.87
C GLY A 397 25.67 48.35 -17.35
N ALA A 398 25.42 49.31 -16.47
CA ALA A 398 25.02 50.71 -16.61
C ALA A 398 25.40 51.45 -15.31
N CYS A 399 26.36 52.38 -15.39
CA CYS A 399 26.51 53.44 -14.38
C CYS A 399 25.86 54.70 -14.97
N ALA A 400 24.56 54.84 -14.82
CA ALA A 400 23.87 56.08 -15.12
C ALA A 400 22.68 56.29 -14.15
N ALA A 401 22.86 57.29 -13.29
CA ALA A 401 21.84 58.08 -12.59
C ALA A 401 20.75 57.33 -11.80
N TYR A 402 21.04 57.05 -10.53
CA TYR A 402 20.01 57.10 -9.49
C TYR A 402 20.27 58.33 -8.59
N PRO A 403 19.22 59.02 -8.09
CA PRO A 403 19.37 60.10 -7.10
C PRO A 403 20.05 59.55 -5.83
N PRO A 404 20.67 60.41 -4.99
CA PRO A 404 21.51 59.96 -3.87
C PRO A 404 20.74 58.99 -2.99
N GLN A 405 21.14 57.73 -3.00
CA GLN A 405 20.57 56.73 -2.11
C GLN A 405 21.25 56.89 -0.76
N THR A 406 20.48 57.37 0.21
CA THR A 406 20.84 57.29 1.62
C THR A 406 21.04 55.81 1.96
N VAL A 407 22.29 55.41 2.20
CA VAL A 407 22.61 54.03 2.61
C VAL A 407 22.30 53.93 4.10
N PHE A 408 21.28 53.15 4.45
CA PHE A 408 20.98 52.83 5.85
C PHE A 408 21.93 51.74 6.34
N VAL A 409 22.95 52.11 7.11
CA VAL A 409 23.75 51.11 7.84
C VAL A 409 23.06 50.85 9.18
N VAL A 410 22.33 49.74 9.25
CA VAL A 410 21.79 49.24 10.52
C VAL A 410 22.94 48.57 11.29
N ARG A 411 23.54 49.26 12.26
CA ARG A 411 24.33 48.60 13.31
C ARG A 411 23.37 47.94 14.31
N GLY A 412 22.90 46.76 13.97
CA GLY A 412 22.07 45.93 14.83
C GLY A 412 22.19 44.48 14.42
N GLY A 413 23.07 43.73 15.09
CA GLY A 413 23.11 42.28 14.93
C GLY A 413 21.77 41.68 15.36
N VAL A 414 21.08 41.01 14.45
CA VAL A 414 19.89 40.22 14.77
C VAL A 414 20.33 39.08 15.68
N ARG A 415 20.04 39.19 16.99
CA ARG A 415 20.03 37.99 17.86
C ARG A 415 18.82 37.15 17.46
N LEU A 416 19.07 36.07 16.73
CA LEU A 416 18.10 35.00 16.54
C LEU A 416 17.61 34.52 17.91
N PRO A 417 16.31 34.24 18.10
CA PRO A 417 15.82 33.70 19.35
C PRO A 417 16.58 32.40 19.63
N SER A 418 17.17 32.30 20.81
CA SER A 418 17.79 31.07 21.30
C SER A 418 16.79 29.94 21.15
N LEU A 419 17.15 28.89 20.41
CA LEU A 419 16.50 27.59 20.47
C LEU A 419 16.39 27.21 21.94
N ALA A 420 15.20 27.33 22.51
CA ALA A 420 14.87 26.66 23.74
C ALA A 420 14.81 25.16 23.42
N MET A 421 15.96 24.50 23.46
CA MET A 421 16.00 23.07 23.76
C MET A 421 15.34 22.91 25.13
N ARG A 422 14.09 22.47 25.15
CA ARG A 422 13.50 21.86 26.34
C ARG A 422 13.75 20.35 26.26
N PRO A 423 14.12 19.71 27.38
CA PRO A 423 14.50 18.29 27.43
C PRO A 423 13.38 17.35 27.00
#